data_AF-A0ABD2E4H4-F1
#
_entry.id   AF-A0ABD2E4H4-F1
#
_cell.length_a   1.000
_cell.length_b   1.000
_cell.length_c   1.000
_cell.angle_alpha   90.00
_cell.angle_beta   90.00
_cell.angle_gamma   90.00
#
_symmetry.space_group_name_H-M   'P 1'
#
loop_
_entity.id
_entity.type
_entity.pdbx_description
1 polymer ?
#
loop_
_entity_poly.entity_id
_entity_poly.type
_entity_poly.pdbx_seq_one_letter_code
_entity_poly.pdbx_strand_id
1 'polypeptide(L)'
;MMYREPARWSYTFQTFSFMSRLKVQLEHFPEKLLQAKKPVQIFERSVYSDRYIFAKNLFENGSLSDIEWHIYQDWHSFLLKEFASQLTLHGFIYLQATPQVCLKRLYLRAREEEKGIELAYLEQLHGQHEAWFIHKTTKLHFEALLNIPVLVLDVNNDFSEEVTRQEELMKKVNTFVKNL
;
A
#
# COMPACT_ATOMS: atom_id res chain seq x y z
N MET A 1 -10.33 -0.13 -17.49
CA MET A 1 -9.64 0.93 -18.25
C MET A 1 -8.13 0.78 -18.11
N MET A 2 -7.54 0.92 -16.91
CA MET A 2 -6.10 0.66 -16.70
C MET A 2 -5.67 -0.78 -17.04
N TYR A 3 -6.32 -1.80 -16.47
CA TYR A 3 -5.97 -3.21 -16.73
C TYR A 3 -6.21 -3.69 -18.16
N ARG A 4 -6.90 -2.91 -19.02
CA ARG A 4 -7.12 -3.27 -20.42
C ARG A 4 -6.03 -2.73 -21.35
N GLU A 5 -5.51 -1.55 -21.06
CA GLU A 5 -4.45 -0.90 -21.83
C GLU A 5 -3.44 -0.24 -20.86
N PRO A 6 -2.63 -1.04 -20.14
CA PRO A 6 -1.80 -0.54 -19.05
C PRO A 6 -0.75 0.46 -19.55
N ALA A 7 -0.14 0.23 -20.71
CA ALA A 7 0.82 1.17 -21.32
C ALA A 7 0.22 2.55 -21.63
N ARG A 8 -1.10 2.65 -21.82
CA ARG A 8 -1.78 3.92 -22.12
C ARG A 8 -2.27 4.65 -20.87
N TRP A 9 -2.69 3.90 -19.84
CA TRP A 9 -3.45 4.45 -18.72
C TRP A 9 -2.76 4.34 -17.37
N SER A 10 -1.62 3.66 -17.26
CA SER A 10 -0.90 3.50 -15.99
C SER A 10 -0.53 4.84 -15.38
N TYR A 11 0.04 5.77 -16.15
CA TYR A 11 0.44 7.08 -15.64
C TYR A 11 -0.77 7.87 -15.10
N THR A 12 -1.85 7.94 -15.89
CA THR A 12 -3.09 8.62 -15.50
C THR A 12 -3.69 7.99 -14.24
N PHE A 13 -3.74 6.66 -14.18
CA PHE A 13 -4.29 5.94 -13.04
C PHE A 13 -3.45 6.14 -11.78
N GLN A 14 -2.12 6.01 -11.86
CA GLN A 14 -1.23 6.22 -10.72
C GLN A 14 -1.30 7.65 -10.20
N THR A 15 -1.41 8.63 -11.10
CA THR A 15 -1.60 10.05 -10.73
C THR A 15 -2.90 10.26 -9.98
N PHE A 16 -4.01 9.71 -10.49
CA PHE A 16 -5.30 9.83 -9.81
C PHE A 16 -5.33 9.12 -8.45
N SER A 17 -4.81 7.87 -8.39
CA SER A 17 -4.73 7.07 -7.15
C SER A 17 -3.95 7.81 -6.06
N PHE A 18 -2.74 8.27 -6.38
CA PHE A 18 -1.93 9.02 -5.44
C PHE A 18 -2.63 10.31 -5.00
N MET A 19 -3.20 11.10 -5.91
CA MET A 19 -3.84 12.36 -5.55
C MET A 19 -5.07 12.15 -4.65
N SER A 20 -5.85 11.09 -4.91
CA SER A 20 -6.96 10.70 -4.04
C SER A 20 -6.47 10.32 -2.65
N ARG A 21 -5.37 9.56 -2.56
CA ARG A 21 -4.84 9.09 -1.28
C ARG A 21 -4.17 10.20 -0.49
N LEU A 22 -3.45 11.09 -1.17
CA LEU A 22 -2.87 12.30 -0.59
C LEU A 22 -3.96 13.16 0.04
N LYS A 23 -5.07 13.41 -0.67
CA LYS A 23 -6.21 14.18 -0.13
C LYS A 23 -6.74 13.56 1.17
N VAL A 24 -7.00 12.25 1.19
CA VAL A 24 -7.49 11.54 2.38
C VAL A 24 -6.50 11.63 3.55
N GLN A 25 -5.19 11.58 3.28
CA GLN A 25 -4.17 11.71 4.34
C GLN A 25 -4.00 13.14 4.86
N LEU A 26 -4.38 14.15 4.07
CA LEU A 26 -4.37 15.56 4.47
C LEU A 26 -5.70 16.03 5.10
N GLU A 27 -6.74 15.19 5.10
CA GLU A 27 -7.99 15.51 5.77
C GLU A 27 -7.79 15.67 7.28
N HIS A 28 -8.52 16.62 7.87
CA HIS A 28 -8.49 16.85 9.31
C HIS A 28 -8.97 15.60 10.07
N PHE A 29 -8.36 15.37 11.22
CA PHE A 29 -8.81 14.30 12.11
C PHE A 29 -10.28 14.52 12.50
N PRO A 30 -11.14 13.48 12.41
CA PRO A 30 -12.51 13.57 12.89
C PRO A 30 -12.55 13.96 14.37
N GLU A 31 -13.55 14.74 14.78
CA GLU A 31 -13.68 15.23 16.18
C GLU A 31 -13.64 14.09 17.21
N LYS A 32 -14.27 12.95 16.90
CA LYS A 32 -14.25 11.74 17.74
C LYS A 32 -12.83 11.26 18.03
N LEU A 33 -11.93 11.37 17.04
CA LEU A 33 -10.55 10.97 17.19
C LEU A 33 -9.80 11.94 18.10
N LEU A 34 -10.04 13.25 17.94
CA LEU A 34 -9.44 14.30 18.78
C LEU A 34 -9.82 14.17 20.27
N GLN A 35 -10.98 13.59 20.57
CA GLN A 35 -11.44 13.37 21.94
C GLN A 35 -10.90 12.06 22.57
N ALA A 36 -10.26 11.19 21.80
CA ALA A 36 -9.77 9.91 22.30
C ALA A 36 -8.49 10.08 23.12
N LYS A 37 -8.34 9.31 24.21
CA LYS A 37 -7.09 9.31 25.02
C LYS A 37 -5.87 8.81 24.25
N LYS A 38 -6.08 7.91 23.28
CA LYS A 38 -5.06 7.32 22.42
C LYS A 38 -5.61 7.24 20.99
N PRO A 39 -5.60 8.35 20.23
CA PRO A 39 -6.13 8.37 18.88
C PRO A 39 -5.29 7.48 17.95
N VAL A 40 -5.97 6.67 17.15
CA VAL A 40 -5.36 5.85 16.10
C VAL A 40 -6.11 6.09 14.79
N GLN A 41 -5.41 6.54 13.76
CA GLN A 41 -5.93 6.62 12.39
C GLN A 41 -5.29 5.51 11.56
N ILE A 42 -6.12 4.77 10.82
CA ILE A 42 -5.68 3.69 9.95
C ILE A 42 -6.00 4.08 8.51
N PHE A 43 -5.04 3.89 7.61
CA PHE A 43 -5.22 4.07 6.18
C PHE A 43 -5.17 2.73 5.46
N GLU A 44 -6.06 2.52 4.48
CA GLU A 44 -5.87 1.43 3.52
C GLU A 44 -4.76 1.83 2.55
N ARG A 45 -3.61 1.17 2.67
CA ARG A 45 -2.35 1.53 1.97
C ARG A 45 -1.87 2.95 2.32
N SER A 46 -0.95 3.50 1.53
CA SER A 46 -0.36 4.81 1.74
C SER A 46 0.16 5.41 0.43
N VAL A 47 0.39 6.73 0.42
CA VAL A 47 1.03 7.43 -0.72
C VAL A 47 2.36 6.79 -1.10
N TYR A 48 3.07 6.22 -0.11
CA TYR A 48 4.32 5.51 -0.32
C TYR A 48 4.14 4.22 -1.12
N SER A 49 3.10 3.43 -0.82
CA SER A 49 2.83 2.22 -1.60
C SER A 49 2.38 2.51 -3.04
N ASP A 50 1.71 3.64 -3.30
CA ASP A 50 1.41 4.05 -4.68
C ASP A 50 2.71 4.14 -5.51
N ARG A 51 3.79 4.75 -4.95
CA ARG A 51 5.09 4.82 -5.62
C ARG A 51 5.89 3.52 -5.58
N TYR A 52 6.19 3.02 -4.40
CA TYR A 52 7.20 1.98 -4.19
C TYR A 52 6.69 0.56 -4.49
N ILE A 53 5.37 0.37 -4.58
CA ILE A 53 4.77 -0.89 -5.01
C ILE A 53 4.23 -0.74 -6.42
N PHE A 54 3.21 0.09 -6.64
CA PHE A 54 2.43 0.04 -7.89
C PHE A 54 3.12 0.77 -9.04
N ALA A 55 3.49 2.04 -8.88
CA ALA A 55 4.13 2.80 -9.95
C ALA A 55 5.50 2.24 -10.30
N LYS A 56 6.31 1.86 -9.30
CA LYS A 56 7.58 1.14 -9.53
C LYS A 56 7.37 -0.13 -10.33
N ASN A 57 6.38 -0.96 -9.97
CA ASN A 57 6.11 -2.19 -10.69
C ASN A 57 5.66 -1.95 -12.14
N LEU A 58 4.81 -0.94 -12.35
CA LEU A 58 4.34 -0.56 -13.68
C LEU A 58 5.47 0.01 -14.55
N PHE A 59 6.46 0.67 -13.96
CA PHE A 59 7.66 1.04 -14.68
C PHE A 59 8.51 -0.19 -15.03
N GLU A 60 8.78 -1.06 -14.06
CA GLU A 60 9.63 -2.25 -14.27
C GLU A 60 9.03 -3.27 -15.25
N ASN A 61 7.70 -3.33 -15.38
CA ASN A 61 7.02 -4.19 -16.35
C ASN A 61 6.70 -3.49 -17.69
N GLY A 62 7.17 -2.26 -17.90
CA GLY A 62 7.03 -1.52 -19.16
C GLY A 62 5.68 -0.85 -19.39
N SER A 63 4.80 -0.81 -18.39
CA SER A 63 3.51 -0.10 -18.47
C SER A 63 3.63 1.41 -18.23
N LEU A 64 4.72 1.89 -17.65
CA LEU A 64 5.12 3.30 -17.63
C LEU A 64 6.37 3.47 -18.47
N SER A 65 6.37 4.47 -19.34
CA SER A 65 7.58 4.90 -20.05
C SER A 65 8.58 5.59 -19.10
N ASP A 66 9.83 5.73 -19.54
CA ASP A 66 10.86 6.47 -18.78
C ASP A 66 10.45 7.90 -18.48
N ILE A 67 9.77 8.57 -19.43
CA ILE A 67 9.28 9.95 -19.26
C ILE A 67 8.17 9.99 -18.20
N GLU A 68 7.18 9.09 -18.30
CA GLU A 68 6.09 9.04 -17.33
C GLU A 68 6.59 8.68 -15.93
N TRP A 69 7.55 7.76 -15.82
CA TRP A 69 8.15 7.40 -14.55
C TRP A 69 8.96 8.54 -13.95
N HIS A 70 9.76 9.24 -14.76
CA HIS A 70 10.51 10.41 -14.31
C HIS A 70 9.56 11.50 -13.79
N ILE A 71 8.54 11.86 -14.58
CA ILE A 71 7.54 12.85 -14.18
C ILE A 71 6.84 12.39 -12.90
N TYR A 72 6.39 11.12 -12.84
CA TYR A 72 5.71 10.57 -11.67
C TYR A 72 6.52 10.74 -10.37
N GLN A 73 7.81 10.39 -10.43
CA GLN A 73 8.69 10.51 -9.29
C GLN A 73 8.93 11.96 -8.87
N ASP A 74 9.05 12.88 -9.82
CA ASP A 74 9.29 14.29 -9.55
C ASP A 74 8.14 14.91 -8.75
N TRP A 75 6.91 14.85 -9.28
CA TRP A 75 5.77 15.47 -8.61
C TRP A 75 5.38 14.73 -7.31
N HIS A 76 5.54 13.41 -7.26
CA HIS A 76 5.36 12.67 -6.01
C HIS A 76 6.36 13.14 -4.94
N SER A 77 7.63 13.30 -5.28
CA SER A 77 8.66 13.74 -4.33
C SER A 77 8.43 15.18 -3.88
N PHE A 78 8.05 16.06 -4.81
CA PHE A 78 7.68 17.44 -4.53
C PHE A 78 6.53 17.52 -3.52
N LEU A 79 5.39 16.87 -3.79
CA LEU A 79 4.22 16.95 -2.90
C LEU A 79 4.47 16.33 -1.53
N LEU A 80 5.18 15.20 -1.45
CA LEU A 80 5.51 14.63 -0.14
C LEU A 80 6.47 15.50 0.67
N LYS A 81 7.32 16.29 0.01
CA LYS A 81 8.17 17.28 0.69
C LYS A 81 7.34 18.46 1.20
N GLU A 82 6.45 19.02 0.39
CA GLU A 82 5.59 20.14 0.78
C GLU A 82 4.65 19.78 1.95
N PHE A 83 4.16 18.54 1.99
CA PHE A 83 3.22 18.07 3.01
C PHE A 83 3.84 17.14 4.06
N ALA A 84 5.17 17.11 4.18
CA ALA A 84 5.88 16.12 5.01
C ALA A 84 5.38 16.06 6.46
N SER A 85 5.07 17.21 7.07
CA SER A 85 4.61 17.29 8.47
C SER A 85 3.23 16.65 8.68
N GLN A 86 2.38 16.64 7.66
CA GLN A 86 1.00 16.13 7.72
C GLN A 86 0.90 14.65 7.33
N LEU A 87 1.90 14.12 6.62
CA LEU A 87 1.90 12.75 6.07
C LEU A 87 2.73 11.75 6.89
N THR A 88 2.99 12.08 8.16
CA THR A 88 3.77 11.25 9.07
C THR A 88 3.02 9.94 9.35
N LEU A 89 3.69 8.81 9.13
CA LEU A 89 3.19 7.49 9.51
C LEU A 89 4.03 6.92 10.65
N HIS A 90 3.36 6.30 11.62
CA HIS A 90 4.02 5.72 12.80
C HIS A 90 4.33 4.23 12.64
N GLY A 91 3.66 3.55 11.70
CA GLY A 91 3.84 2.11 11.52
C GLY A 91 3.12 1.59 10.27
N PHE A 92 3.58 0.45 9.76
CA PHE A 92 2.88 -0.31 8.72
C PHE A 92 2.37 -1.62 9.28
N ILE A 93 1.16 -2.02 8.86
CA ILE A 93 0.64 -3.37 9.07
C ILE A 93 0.64 -4.05 7.70
N TYR A 94 1.54 -5.01 7.53
CA TYR A 94 1.67 -5.76 6.29
C TYR A 94 0.89 -7.08 6.39
N LEU A 95 -0.24 -7.16 5.68
CA LEU A 95 -1.04 -8.36 5.53
C LEU A 95 -0.40 -9.26 4.45
N GLN A 96 0.45 -10.17 4.89
CA GLN A 96 1.23 -11.03 4.00
C GLN A 96 0.42 -12.29 3.62
N ALA A 97 0.27 -12.52 2.32
CA ALA A 97 -0.26 -13.76 1.76
C ALA A 97 0.47 -14.06 0.45
N THR A 98 0.54 -15.35 0.13
CA THR A 98 1.13 -15.82 -1.13
C THR A 98 0.33 -15.31 -2.34
N PRO A 99 0.98 -15.10 -3.50
CA PRO A 99 0.31 -14.72 -4.75
C PRO A 99 -0.85 -15.66 -5.12
N GLN A 100 -0.71 -16.97 -4.86
CA GLN A 100 -1.73 -17.98 -5.14
C GLN A 100 -2.97 -17.79 -4.26
N VAL A 101 -2.79 -17.51 -2.96
CA VAL A 101 -3.90 -17.18 -2.05
C VAL A 101 -4.57 -15.88 -2.48
N CYS A 102 -3.80 -14.86 -2.85
CA CYS A 102 -4.32 -13.59 -3.35
C CYS A 102 -5.13 -13.78 -4.64
N LEU A 103 -4.65 -14.60 -5.58
CA LEU A 103 -5.36 -14.92 -6.82
C LEU A 103 -6.69 -15.63 -6.55
N LYS A 104 -6.69 -16.62 -5.65
CA LYS A 104 -7.92 -17.30 -5.23
C LYS A 104 -8.94 -16.30 -4.67
N ARG A 105 -8.51 -15.39 -3.79
CA ARG A 105 -9.35 -14.34 -3.20
C ARG A 105 -9.86 -13.34 -4.25
N LEU A 106 -9.03 -13.01 -5.23
CA LEU A 106 -9.41 -12.14 -6.36
C LEU A 106 -10.57 -12.76 -7.15
N TYR A 107 -10.48 -14.05 -7.49
CA TYR A 107 -11.55 -14.75 -8.20
C TYR A 107 -12.83 -14.86 -7.37
N LEU A 108 -12.73 -15.13 -6.06
CA LEU A 108 -13.90 -15.17 -5.17
C LEU A 108 -14.63 -13.82 -5.09
N ARG A 109 -13.88 -12.71 -5.13
CA ARG A 109 -14.45 -11.35 -5.09
C ARG A 109 -15.13 -10.95 -6.39
N ALA A 110 -14.73 -11.56 -7.52
CA ALA A 110 -15.35 -11.43 -8.84
C ALA A 110 -15.55 -9.97 -9.33
N ARG A 111 -14.58 -9.08 -9.07
CA ARG A 111 -14.61 -7.71 -9.63
C ARG A 111 -14.32 -7.74 -11.12
N GLU A 112 -15.20 -7.14 -11.91
CA GLU A 112 -15.09 -7.11 -13.38
C GLU A 112 -13.75 -6.52 -13.86
N GLU A 113 -13.24 -5.51 -13.17
CA GLU A 113 -11.99 -4.83 -13.53
C GLU A 113 -10.76 -5.71 -13.33
N GLU A 114 -10.84 -6.75 -12.50
CA GLU A 114 -9.71 -7.58 -12.07
C GLU A 114 -9.68 -8.94 -12.75
N LYS A 115 -10.70 -9.31 -13.53
CA LYS A 115 -10.81 -10.63 -14.19
C LYS A 115 -9.61 -11.02 -15.06
N GLY A 116 -8.89 -10.04 -15.60
CA GLY A 116 -7.71 -10.25 -16.44
C GLY A 116 -6.37 -10.27 -15.68
N ILE A 117 -6.38 -10.17 -14.35
CA ILE A 117 -5.14 -10.19 -13.56
C ILE A 117 -4.61 -11.62 -13.49
N GLU A 118 -3.38 -11.81 -13.97
CA GLU A 118 -2.68 -13.09 -13.93
C GLU A 118 -1.82 -13.25 -12.68
N LEU A 119 -1.47 -14.50 -12.35
CA LEU A 119 -0.62 -14.83 -11.21
C LEU A 119 0.72 -14.07 -11.25
N ALA A 120 1.34 -13.97 -12.44
CA ALA A 120 2.62 -13.30 -12.62
C ALA A 120 2.59 -11.84 -12.16
N TYR A 121 1.48 -11.13 -12.37
CA TYR A 121 1.32 -9.76 -11.88
C TYR A 121 1.23 -9.70 -10.35
N LEU A 122 0.58 -10.67 -9.72
CA LEU A 122 0.52 -10.77 -8.25
C LEU A 122 1.88 -11.16 -7.65
N GLU A 123 2.65 -12.01 -8.32
CA GLU A 123 4.02 -12.36 -7.94
C GLU A 123 4.95 -11.14 -8.00
N GLN A 124 4.84 -10.33 -9.06
CA GLN A 124 5.54 -9.06 -9.17
C GLN A 124 5.21 -8.14 -7.99
N LEU A 125 3.93 -7.88 -7.72
CA LEU A 125 3.52 -7.03 -6.61
C LEU A 125 3.94 -7.59 -5.25
N HIS A 126 3.86 -8.90 -5.05
CA HIS A 126 4.34 -9.57 -3.84
C HIS A 126 5.84 -9.33 -3.65
N GLY A 127 6.65 -9.49 -4.70
CA GLY A 127 8.08 -9.18 -4.69
C GLY A 127 8.38 -7.74 -4.26
N GLN A 128 7.61 -6.75 -4.73
CA GLN A 128 7.77 -5.36 -4.29
C GLN A 128 7.50 -5.18 -2.79
N HIS A 129 6.49 -5.85 -2.25
CA HIS A 129 6.17 -5.80 -0.82
C HIS A 129 7.26 -6.48 0.01
N GLU A 130 7.72 -7.67 -0.38
CA GLU A 130 8.80 -8.39 0.30
C GLU A 130 10.10 -7.57 0.29
N ALA A 131 10.47 -7.00 -0.87
CA ALA A 131 11.65 -6.16 -1.03
C ALA A 131 11.62 -4.93 -0.11
N TRP A 132 10.45 -4.30 0.05
CA TRP A 132 10.31 -3.11 0.89
C TRP A 132 10.13 -3.43 2.37
N PHE A 133 9.18 -4.30 2.72
CA PHE A 133 8.78 -4.52 4.11
C PHE A 133 9.65 -5.55 4.83
N ILE A 134 10.14 -6.58 4.14
CA ILE A 134 10.88 -7.69 4.75
C ILE A 134 12.39 -7.53 4.55
N HIS A 135 12.84 -7.48 3.29
CA HIS A 135 14.27 -7.51 2.96
C HIS A 135 14.95 -6.14 3.03
N LYS A 136 14.17 -5.04 3.06
CA LYS A 136 14.65 -3.65 3.09
C LYS A 136 15.62 -3.32 1.94
N THR A 137 15.40 -3.90 0.77
CA THR A 137 16.25 -3.72 -0.43
C THR A 137 15.71 -2.65 -1.37
N THR A 138 14.43 -2.27 -1.26
CA THR A 138 13.86 -1.15 -2.02
C THR A 138 14.50 0.17 -1.59
N LYS A 139 15.15 0.86 -2.52
CA LYS A 139 15.71 2.21 -2.27
C LYS A 139 14.60 3.23 -2.01
N LEU A 140 14.61 3.79 -0.80
CA LEU A 140 13.66 4.82 -0.38
C LEU A 140 14.28 6.22 -0.52
N HIS A 141 13.42 7.21 -0.79
CA HIS A 141 13.81 8.61 -1.00
C HIS A 141 13.31 9.53 0.13
N PHE A 142 12.75 8.96 1.19
CA PHE A 142 12.21 9.68 2.35
C PHE A 142 12.83 9.09 3.61
N GLU A 143 13.61 9.89 4.34
CA GLU A 143 14.28 9.47 5.57
C GLU A 143 13.28 8.97 6.63
N ALA A 144 12.12 9.64 6.70
CA ALA A 144 11.02 9.28 7.60
C ALA A 144 10.57 7.82 7.46
N LEU A 145 10.78 7.18 6.29
CA LEU A 145 10.37 5.79 6.06
C LEU A 145 11.40 4.74 6.49
N LEU A 146 12.68 5.11 6.64
CA LEU A 146 13.77 4.14 6.78
C LEU A 146 13.60 3.25 8.01
N ASN A 147 13.07 3.82 9.10
CA ASN A 147 12.98 3.16 10.40
C ASN A 147 11.54 2.96 10.89
N ILE A 148 10.53 3.08 10.02
CA ILE A 148 9.13 2.87 10.42
C ILE A 148 8.92 1.40 10.78
N PRO A 149 8.39 1.11 11.99
CA PRO A 149 8.06 -0.25 12.40
C PRO A 149 7.06 -0.91 11.44
N VAL A 150 7.26 -2.20 11.16
CA VAL A 150 6.36 -3.00 10.33
C VAL A 150 5.87 -4.21 11.13
N LEU A 151 4.56 -4.31 11.33
CA LEU A 151 3.90 -5.51 11.82
C LEU A 151 3.55 -6.42 10.63
N VAL A 152 4.17 -7.59 10.56
CA VAL A 152 3.84 -8.60 9.54
C VAL A 152 2.81 -9.55 10.09
N LEU A 153 1.71 -9.73 9.36
CA LEU A 153 0.63 -10.66 9.70
C LEU A 153 0.47 -11.68 8.57
N ASP A 154 0.76 -12.96 8.85
CA ASP A 154 0.48 -14.04 7.91
C ASP A 154 -1.03 -14.30 7.83
N VAL A 155 -1.58 -14.00 6.67
CA VAL A 155 -2.98 -14.16 6.35
C VAL A 155 -3.18 -15.13 5.18
N ASN A 156 -2.33 -16.15 5.03
CA ASN A 156 -2.51 -17.21 4.02
C ASN A 156 -3.77 -18.05 4.30
N ASN A 157 -3.89 -18.54 5.53
CA ASN A 157 -5.13 -19.17 5.96
C ASN A 157 -6.23 -18.11 5.98
N ASP A 158 -7.47 -18.48 5.64
CA ASP A 158 -8.59 -17.55 5.71
C ASP A 158 -8.94 -17.24 7.16
N PHE A 159 -9.16 -15.96 7.48
CA PHE A 159 -9.56 -15.53 8.81
C PHE A 159 -10.95 -14.87 8.79
N SER A 160 -11.64 -14.82 7.64
CA SER A 160 -12.93 -14.12 7.50
C SER A 160 -14.01 -14.69 8.42
N GLU A 161 -14.01 -16.00 8.67
CA GLU A 161 -15.00 -16.70 9.51
C GLU A 161 -14.39 -17.31 10.79
N GLU A 162 -13.07 -17.21 10.98
CA GLU A 162 -12.37 -17.87 12.10
C GLU A 162 -12.15 -16.89 13.26
N VAL A 163 -13.11 -16.81 14.18
CA VAL A 163 -13.10 -15.87 15.32
C VAL A 163 -11.82 -15.96 16.14
N THR A 164 -11.36 -17.18 16.47
CA THR A 164 -10.12 -17.39 17.23
C THR A 164 -8.91 -16.74 16.57
N ARG A 165 -8.84 -16.82 15.24
CA ARG A 165 -7.74 -16.23 14.47
C ARG A 165 -7.89 -14.72 14.32
N GLN A 166 -9.11 -14.21 14.18
CA GLN A 166 -9.37 -12.77 14.22
C GLN A 166 -8.90 -12.17 15.55
N GLU A 167 -9.23 -12.81 16.68
CA GLU A 167 -8.79 -12.38 18.01
C GLU A 167 -7.26 -12.38 18.15
N GLU A 168 -6.59 -13.42 17.63
CA GLU A 168 -5.13 -13.51 17.63
C GLU A 168 -4.49 -12.36 16.84
N LEU A 169 -4.97 -12.12 15.61
CA LEU A 169 -4.48 -11.03 14.76
C LEU A 169 -4.71 -9.67 15.43
N MET A 170 -5.89 -9.45 16.00
CA MET A 170 -6.21 -8.20 16.70
C MET A 170 -5.37 -8.00 17.97
N LYS A 171 -5.01 -9.08 18.67
CA LYS A 171 -4.08 -9.01 19.81
C LYS A 171 -2.68 -8.55 19.36
N LYS A 172 -2.18 -9.05 18.23
CA LYS A 172 -0.91 -8.61 17.63
C LYS A 172 -0.97 -7.13 17.22
N VAL A 173 -2.04 -6.71 16.54
CA VAL A 173 -2.26 -5.31 16.15
C VAL A 173 -2.31 -4.39 17.38
N ASN A 174 -3.09 -4.74 18.40
CA ASN A 174 -3.20 -3.94 19.62
C ASN A 174 -1.85 -3.81 20.36
N THR A 175 -1.08 -4.90 20.40
CA THR A 175 0.26 -4.89 21.00
C THR A 175 1.21 -3.98 20.22
N PHE A 176 1.20 -4.09 18.89
CA PHE A 176 2.01 -3.25 18.01
C PHE A 176 1.68 -1.77 18.17
N VAL A 177 0.41 -1.40 18.02
CA VAL A 177 -0.05 0.01 18.09
C VAL A 177 0.23 0.63 19.46
N LYS A 178 0.18 -0.15 20.55
CA LYS A 178 0.51 0.34 21.90
C LYS A 178 2.00 0.62 22.12
N ASN A 179 2.86 0.03 21.31
CA ASN A 179 4.31 0.13 21.41
C ASN A 179 4.92 1.09 20.37
N LEU A 180 4.07 1.77 19.58
CA LEU A 180 4.47 2.87 18.70
C LEU A 180 4.65 4.18 19.49
#